data_AF-A0A8T6QHY1-F1
#
_entry.id   AF-A0A8T6QHY1-F1
#
_cell.length_a   1.000
_cell.length_b   1.000
_cell.length_c   1.000
_cell.angle_alpha   90.00
_cell.angle_beta   90.00
_cell.angle_gamma   90.00
#
_symmetry.space_group_name_H-M   'P 1'
#
loop_
_entity.id
_entity.type
_entity.pdbx_description
1 polymer ?
#
loop_
_entity_poly.entity_id
_entity_poly.type
_entity_poly.pdbx_seq_one_letter_code
_entity_poly.pdbx_strand_id
1 'polypeptide(L)'
;MSTKQKLELNWIGKHKRPRLEPRILLEDKELSYGDADNENLLIHGDNLLALKALEQKYAGQIQCIYIDPPFNTGEAFDNYEDGLEHSLWLSLMHQRLNILKTLLNEKGSIFIHIDDNELGYLIVMCDEIFGRSNRRSVITFKQSSVSGPKAKNPGLVTTSNYILWYAKDRTKWYSKKCFKKIKRDSRYSKYIVNYNDNYSDWVIDNVNNVFAQKHGISSRDLKKYFGDSLENELEKFVLENPERVIRTARVKDKDVNESAREALSLSRTHKG
;
A
#
# COMPACT_ATOMS: atom_id res chain seq x y z
N MET A 1 36.08 13.46 -11.90
CA MET A 1 34.94 12.76 -11.25
C MET A 1 34.70 13.45 -9.92
N SER A 2 33.55 14.10 -9.73
CA SER A 2 33.22 14.70 -8.43
C SER A 2 33.07 13.56 -7.43
N THR A 3 34.02 13.45 -6.50
CA THR A 3 33.92 12.64 -5.27
C THR A 3 32.84 13.25 -4.40
N LYS A 4 31.57 13.06 -4.79
CA LYS A 4 30.45 13.42 -3.93
C LYS A 4 30.56 12.56 -2.69
N GLN A 5 30.92 13.18 -1.57
CA GLN A 5 30.78 12.58 -0.24
C GLN A 5 29.34 12.09 -0.11
N LYS A 6 29.18 10.78 0.10
CA LYS A 6 27.89 10.17 0.40
C LYS A 6 27.90 9.76 1.86
N LEU A 7 26.78 10.00 2.53
CA LEU A 7 26.57 9.45 3.87
C LEU A 7 26.45 7.93 3.74
N GLU A 8 27.29 7.20 4.48
CA GLU A 8 27.33 5.74 4.48
C GLU A 8 27.30 5.20 5.90
N LEU A 9 26.57 4.10 6.11
CA LEU A 9 26.62 3.32 7.34
C LEU A 9 27.75 2.30 7.20
N ASN A 10 28.66 2.20 8.17
CA ASN A 10 29.76 1.23 8.14
C ASN A 10 29.64 0.23 9.31
N TRP A 11 30.05 -1.01 9.08
CA TRP A 11 30.08 -2.07 10.09
C TRP A 11 31.10 -3.15 9.71
N ILE A 12 31.50 -3.97 10.69
CA ILE A 12 32.48 -5.04 10.48
C ILE A 12 31.93 -6.03 9.45
N GLY A 13 32.69 -6.26 8.38
CA GLY A 13 32.30 -7.23 7.35
C GLY A 13 31.39 -6.70 6.25
N LYS A 14 30.98 -5.41 6.26
CA LYS A 14 30.15 -4.80 5.20
C LYS A 14 30.63 -5.12 3.77
N HIS A 15 31.95 -5.06 3.56
CA HIS A 15 32.57 -5.28 2.24
C HIS A 15 33.01 -6.73 1.98
N LYS A 16 32.83 -7.64 2.95
CA LYS A 16 33.12 -9.06 2.77
C LYS A 16 31.97 -9.72 2.03
N ARG A 17 32.10 -9.86 0.71
CA ARG A 17 31.13 -10.59 -0.10
C ARG A 17 31.37 -12.11 0.03
N PRO A 18 30.37 -12.91 0.45
CA PRO A 18 30.51 -14.34 0.46
C PRO A 18 30.63 -14.85 -0.98
N ARG A 19 31.51 -15.83 -1.19
CA ARG A 19 31.62 -16.52 -2.48
C ARG A 19 30.55 -17.59 -2.52
N LEU A 20 29.36 -17.22 -3.01
CA LEU A 20 28.23 -18.15 -3.13
C LEU A 20 28.45 -19.09 -4.32
N GLU A 21 28.31 -20.39 -4.08
CA GLU A 21 28.34 -21.38 -5.14
C GLU A 21 27.03 -21.32 -5.96
N PRO A 22 27.09 -21.48 -7.29
CA PRO A 22 25.89 -21.62 -8.11
C PRO A 22 25.05 -22.81 -7.64
N ARG A 23 23.74 -22.60 -7.48
CA ARG A 23 22.77 -23.66 -7.15
C ARG A 23 21.75 -23.76 -8.27
N ILE A 24 21.29 -25.00 -8.52
CA ILE A 24 20.21 -25.30 -9.46
C ILE A 24 18.99 -25.69 -8.62
N LEU A 25 17.81 -25.22 -9.04
CA LEU A 25 16.55 -25.62 -8.41
C LEU A 25 16.17 -27.01 -8.91
N LEU A 26 15.96 -27.95 -7.99
CA LEU A 26 15.47 -29.30 -8.27
C LEU A 26 14.02 -29.38 -7.84
N GLU A 27 13.14 -29.78 -8.76
CA GLU A 27 11.73 -30.00 -8.48
C GLU A 27 11.55 -31.32 -7.74
N ASP A 28 10.80 -31.27 -6.62
CA ASP A 28 10.27 -32.45 -5.96
C ASP A 28 8.79 -32.61 -6.32
N LYS A 29 8.52 -33.60 -7.20
CA LYS A 29 7.17 -33.85 -7.71
C LYS A 29 6.24 -34.42 -6.65
N GLU A 30 6.76 -35.06 -5.60
CA GLU A 30 5.92 -35.62 -4.53
C GLU A 30 5.37 -34.51 -3.62
N LEU A 31 6.07 -33.37 -3.54
CA LEU A 31 5.65 -32.19 -2.78
C LEU A 31 4.90 -31.15 -3.60
N SER A 32 4.72 -31.40 -4.91
CA SER A 32 4.04 -30.49 -5.82
C SER A 32 2.51 -30.64 -5.70
N TYR A 33 1.79 -29.51 -5.76
CA TYR A 33 0.33 -29.47 -5.63
C TYR A 33 -0.29 -28.48 -6.61
N GLY A 34 -1.47 -28.82 -7.15
CA GLY A 34 -2.20 -28.00 -8.11
C GLY A 34 -1.95 -28.39 -9.57
N ASP A 35 -2.31 -27.50 -10.49
CA ASP A 35 -2.18 -27.74 -11.93
C ASP A 35 -0.72 -27.83 -12.35
N ALA A 36 -0.37 -28.77 -13.22
CA ALA A 36 1.02 -28.99 -13.67
C ALA A 36 1.64 -27.76 -14.36
N ASP A 37 0.80 -26.89 -14.93
CA ASP A 37 1.22 -25.68 -15.64
C ASP A 37 1.25 -24.43 -14.74
N ASN A 38 1.13 -24.57 -13.42
CA ASN A 38 1.14 -23.44 -12.52
C ASN A 38 2.55 -22.82 -12.39
N GLU A 39 2.63 -21.49 -12.35
CA GLU A 39 3.91 -20.76 -12.28
C GLU A 39 4.38 -20.49 -10.84
N ASN A 40 3.71 -21.05 -9.82
CA ASN A 40 4.05 -20.81 -8.42
C ASN A 40 5.21 -21.72 -7.99
N LEU A 41 6.12 -21.17 -7.17
CA LEU A 41 7.29 -21.88 -6.69
C LEU A 41 7.36 -21.81 -5.16
N LEU A 42 7.55 -22.95 -4.52
CA LEU A 42 7.96 -23.05 -3.11
C LEU A 42 9.38 -23.64 -3.07
N ILE A 43 10.32 -22.89 -2.51
CA ILE A 43 11.73 -23.28 -2.47
C ILE A 43 12.12 -23.48 -1.01
N HIS A 44 12.60 -24.69 -0.69
CA HIS A 44 13.13 -25.01 0.62
C HIS A 44 14.67 -24.94 0.63
N GLY A 45 15.24 -24.16 1.56
CA GLY A 45 16.68 -24.02 1.74
C GLY A 45 17.07 -22.66 2.28
N ASP A 46 18.38 -22.41 2.37
CA ASP A 46 18.89 -21.07 2.72
C ASP A 46 18.46 -20.04 1.66
N ASN A 47 17.81 -18.98 2.12
CA ASN A 47 17.23 -17.98 1.24
C ASN A 47 18.29 -17.18 0.44
N LEU A 48 19.52 -17.03 0.92
CA LEU A 48 20.57 -16.32 0.17
C LEU A 48 20.98 -17.14 -1.05
N LEU A 49 21.14 -18.46 -0.88
CA LEU A 49 21.39 -19.38 -1.99
C LEU A 49 20.21 -19.49 -2.95
N ALA A 50 18.98 -19.57 -2.43
CA ALA A 50 17.77 -19.60 -3.24
C ALA A 50 17.60 -18.33 -4.09
N LEU A 51 17.77 -17.15 -3.48
CA LEU A 51 17.73 -15.87 -4.20
C LEU A 51 18.80 -15.79 -5.29
N LYS A 52 20.00 -16.33 -5.02
CA LYS A 52 21.08 -16.36 -6.00
C LYS A 52 20.76 -17.28 -7.19
N ALA A 53 20.11 -18.42 -6.95
CA ALA A 53 19.64 -19.29 -8.02
C ALA A 53 18.54 -18.62 -8.86
N LEU A 54 17.60 -17.91 -8.23
CA LEU A 54 16.53 -17.19 -8.91
C LEU A 54 17.04 -16.06 -9.82
N GLU A 55 18.18 -15.44 -9.49
CA GLU A 55 18.76 -14.33 -10.26
C GLU A 55 19.00 -14.69 -11.74
N GLN A 56 19.35 -15.94 -12.04
CA GLN A 56 19.61 -16.38 -13.42
C GLN A 56 18.38 -16.26 -14.33
N LYS A 57 17.18 -16.52 -13.78
CA LYS A 57 15.93 -16.55 -14.56
C LYS A 57 15.06 -15.32 -14.35
N TYR A 58 15.04 -14.75 -13.14
CA TYR A 58 14.05 -13.75 -12.73
C TYR A 58 14.63 -12.34 -12.49
N ALA A 59 15.91 -12.10 -12.81
CA ALA A 59 16.48 -10.75 -12.74
C ALA A 59 15.63 -9.75 -13.53
N GLY A 60 15.26 -8.64 -12.89
CA GLY A 60 14.47 -7.59 -13.52
C GLY A 60 13.00 -7.94 -13.81
N GLN A 61 12.47 -9.06 -13.31
CA GLN A 61 11.11 -9.52 -13.62
C GLN A 61 10.14 -9.38 -12.45
N ILE A 62 10.63 -9.38 -11.21
CA ILE A 62 9.77 -9.41 -10.02
C ILE A 62 9.09 -8.05 -9.80
N GLN A 63 7.76 -8.05 -9.77
CA GLN A 63 6.96 -6.83 -9.61
C GLN A 63 6.80 -6.40 -8.14
N CYS A 64 6.73 -7.36 -7.22
CA CYS A 64 6.49 -7.10 -5.81
C CYS A 64 7.31 -8.08 -4.98
N ILE A 65 7.99 -7.57 -3.96
CA ILE A 65 8.68 -8.36 -2.96
C ILE A 65 8.13 -7.93 -1.60
N TYR A 66 7.73 -8.90 -0.79
CA TYR A 66 7.41 -8.71 0.62
C TYR A 66 8.31 -9.62 1.43
N ILE A 67 8.98 -9.09 2.44
CA ILE A 67 9.79 -9.86 3.37
C ILE A 67 9.49 -9.45 4.81
N ASP A 68 9.54 -10.43 5.70
CA ASP A 68 9.39 -10.31 7.16
C ASP A 68 10.66 -10.89 7.81
N PRO A 69 11.80 -10.19 7.73
CA PRO A 69 13.06 -10.65 8.33
C PRO A 69 12.96 -10.77 9.85
N PRO A 70 13.87 -11.50 10.51
CA PRO A 70 13.94 -11.51 11.97
C PRO A 70 14.12 -10.09 12.50
N PHE A 71 13.36 -9.73 13.54
CA PHE A 71 13.36 -8.36 14.10
C PHE A 71 14.54 -8.09 15.02
N ASN A 72 15.29 -9.12 15.38
CA ASN A 72 16.42 -9.02 16.29
C ASN A 72 15.99 -8.62 17.71
N THR A 73 14.87 -9.15 18.19
CA THR A 73 14.29 -8.80 19.50
C THR A 73 15.02 -9.49 20.66
N GLY A 74 15.79 -10.53 20.37
CA GLY A 74 16.46 -11.37 21.37
C GLY A 74 15.53 -12.44 21.96
N GLU A 75 14.40 -12.72 21.30
CA GLU A 75 13.50 -13.81 21.69
C GLU A 75 13.98 -15.13 21.10
N ALA A 76 13.91 -16.22 21.86
CA ALA A 76 14.30 -17.53 21.34
C ALA A 76 13.25 -18.06 20.36
N PHE A 77 13.60 -18.16 19.07
CA PHE A 77 12.81 -18.84 18.05
C PHE A 77 13.52 -20.13 17.61
N ASP A 78 12.78 -21.22 17.43
CA ASP A 78 13.35 -22.52 17.04
C ASP A 78 13.98 -22.53 15.64
N ASN A 79 13.55 -21.62 14.75
CA ASN A 79 13.81 -21.71 13.31
C ASN A 79 14.77 -20.64 12.76
N TYR A 80 15.24 -19.70 13.60
CA TYR A 80 16.26 -18.71 13.21
C TYR A 80 16.96 -18.14 14.45
N GLU A 81 18.23 -17.75 14.28
CA GLU A 81 18.99 -17.06 15.31
C GLU A 81 18.47 -15.61 15.44
N ASP A 82 17.87 -15.29 16.57
CA ASP A 82 17.44 -13.94 16.95
C ASP A 82 18.34 -13.40 18.08
N GLY A 83 18.46 -12.07 18.21
CA GLY A 83 19.44 -11.47 19.12
C GLY A 83 20.88 -11.50 18.59
N LEU A 84 21.03 -11.51 17.27
CA LEU A 84 22.31 -11.33 16.59
C LEU A 84 22.90 -9.95 16.92
N GLU A 85 24.22 -9.86 16.99
CA GLU A 85 24.87 -8.56 17.02
C GLU A 85 24.53 -7.77 15.75
N HIS A 86 24.27 -6.47 15.88
CA HIS A 86 23.75 -5.63 14.80
C HIS A 86 24.56 -5.74 13.51
N SER A 87 25.90 -5.78 13.56
CA SER A 87 26.73 -5.92 12.35
C SER A 87 26.53 -7.24 11.60
N LEU A 88 26.19 -8.32 12.32
CA LEU A 88 25.85 -9.60 11.71
C LEU A 88 24.47 -9.54 11.05
N TRP A 89 23.46 -9.01 11.73
CA TRP A 89 22.13 -8.79 11.15
C TRP A 89 22.20 -7.92 9.89
N LEU A 90 22.97 -6.82 9.95
CA LEU A 90 23.19 -5.93 8.81
C LEU A 90 23.88 -6.67 7.66
N SER A 91 24.85 -7.54 7.94
CA SER A 91 25.53 -8.33 6.91
C SER A 91 24.58 -9.33 6.24
N LEU A 92 23.72 -9.99 7.00
CA LEU A 92 22.71 -10.92 6.47
C LEU A 92 21.70 -10.19 5.57
N MET A 93 21.18 -9.05 6.02
CA MET A 93 20.20 -8.27 5.28
C MET A 93 20.80 -7.60 4.05
N HIS A 94 21.99 -7.02 4.17
CA HIS A 94 22.67 -6.34 3.07
C HIS A 94 22.88 -7.26 1.87
N GLN A 95 23.32 -8.50 2.10
CA GLN A 95 23.52 -9.47 1.02
C GLN A 95 22.22 -9.81 0.29
N ARG A 96 21.13 -10.05 1.04
CA ARG A 96 19.81 -10.40 0.49
C ARG A 96 19.19 -9.23 -0.26
N LEU A 97 19.21 -8.04 0.32
CA LEU A 97 18.63 -6.82 -0.29
C LEU A 97 19.30 -6.44 -1.61
N ASN A 98 20.62 -6.67 -1.74
CA ASN A 98 21.31 -6.48 -3.02
C ASN A 98 20.77 -7.41 -4.11
N ILE A 99 20.54 -8.69 -3.82
CA ILE A 99 19.98 -9.65 -4.79
C ILE A 99 18.51 -9.32 -5.08
N LEU A 100 17.71 -9.02 -4.05
CA LEU A 100 16.31 -8.62 -4.20
C LEU A 100 16.15 -7.39 -5.11
N LYS A 101 17.05 -6.41 -5.00
CA LYS A 101 17.09 -5.26 -5.93
C LYS A 101 17.35 -5.68 -7.38
N THR A 102 18.23 -6.65 -7.61
CA THR A 102 18.47 -7.20 -8.95
C THR A 102 17.22 -7.88 -9.50
N LEU A 103 16.54 -8.68 -8.68
CA LEU A 103 15.31 -9.40 -9.05
C LEU A 103 14.15 -8.47 -9.40
N LEU A 104 14.01 -7.35 -8.69
CA LEU A 104 12.93 -6.39 -8.96
C LEU A 104 12.97 -5.85 -10.40
N ASN A 105 11.81 -5.70 -11.01
CA ASN A 105 11.65 -4.93 -12.24
C ASN A 105 11.66 -3.41 -11.95
N GLU A 106 11.87 -2.57 -12.97
CA GLU A 106 11.98 -1.11 -12.82
C GLU A 106 10.73 -0.43 -12.20
N LYS A 107 9.57 -1.05 -12.38
CA LYS A 107 8.28 -0.60 -11.84
C LYS A 107 7.96 -1.26 -10.50
N GLY A 108 8.86 -2.07 -9.97
CA GLY A 108 8.64 -2.96 -8.86
C GLY A 108 8.77 -2.26 -7.51
N SER A 109 8.18 -2.88 -6.50
CA SER A 109 8.26 -2.44 -5.10
C SER A 109 8.79 -3.56 -4.21
N ILE A 110 9.54 -3.17 -3.18
CA ILE A 110 9.85 -4.01 -2.03
C ILE A 110 9.19 -3.43 -0.77
N PHE A 111 8.65 -4.34 0.03
CA PHE A 111 8.06 -4.09 1.34
C PHE A 111 8.81 -4.93 2.37
N ILE A 112 9.34 -4.28 3.41
CA ILE A 112 10.10 -4.93 4.47
C ILE A 112 9.41 -4.63 5.78
N HIS A 113 8.87 -5.65 6.42
CA HIS A 113 8.24 -5.52 7.72
C HIS A 113 9.31 -5.63 8.83
N ILE A 114 9.27 -4.73 9.80
CA ILE A 114 10.26 -4.61 10.86
C ILE A 114 9.64 -3.93 12.09
N ASP A 115 10.18 -4.16 13.28
CA ASP A 115 9.89 -3.39 14.49
C ASP A 115 10.78 -2.12 14.58
N ASP A 116 10.89 -1.52 15.76
CA ASP A 116 11.74 -0.36 16.02
C ASP A 116 13.22 -0.67 16.29
N ASN A 117 13.60 -1.93 16.54
CA ASN A 117 14.97 -2.29 16.92
C ASN A 117 15.98 -2.03 15.79
N GLU A 118 15.70 -2.56 14.60
CA GLU A 118 16.59 -2.45 13.43
C GLU A 118 16.14 -1.40 12.40
N LEU A 119 15.00 -0.73 12.65
CA LEU A 119 14.38 0.22 11.72
C LEU A 119 15.36 1.29 11.22
N GLY A 120 16.10 1.91 12.15
CA GLY A 120 17.02 3.00 11.84
C GLY A 120 18.11 2.56 10.88
N TYR A 121 18.76 1.42 11.16
CA TYR A 121 19.84 0.88 10.34
C TYR A 121 19.33 0.37 8.99
N LEU A 122 18.18 -0.32 8.99
CA LEU A 122 17.56 -0.83 7.77
C LEU A 122 17.16 0.30 6.81
N ILE A 123 16.67 1.44 7.31
CA ILE A 123 16.39 2.62 6.49
C ILE A 123 17.66 3.10 5.79
N VAL A 124 18.75 3.29 6.55
CA VAL A 124 20.02 3.80 5.97
C VAL A 124 20.59 2.82 4.94
N MET A 125 20.53 1.52 5.22
CA MET A 125 20.96 0.48 4.30
C MET A 125 20.11 0.45 3.03
N CYS A 126 18.79 0.56 3.14
CA CYS A 126 17.90 0.62 1.97
C CYS A 126 18.08 1.92 1.18
N ASP A 127 18.34 3.05 1.84
CA ASP A 127 18.68 4.32 1.19
C ASP A 127 19.98 4.21 0.38
N GLU A 128 20.96 3.43 0.85
CA GLU A 128 22.19 3.11 0.11
C GLU A 128 21.93 2.17 -1.08
N ILE A 129 21.19 1.08 -0.86
CA ILE A 129 20.93 0.05 -1.87
C ILE A 129 19.97 0.55 -2.95
N PHE A 130 18.79 1.04 -2.58
CA PHE A 130 17.73 1.45 -3.51
C PHE A 130 17.82 2.93 -3.91
N GLY A 131 18.54 3.74 -3.15
CA GLY A 131 18.59 5.19 -3.32
C GLY A 131 17.49 5.87 -2.52
N ARG A 132 17.86 6.86 -1.68
CA ARG A 132 16.92 7.60 -0.83
C ARG A 132 15.74 8.24 -1.57
N SER A 133 15.94 8.67 -2.81
CA SER A 133 14.87 9.22 -3.66
C SER A 133 13.79 8.18 -4.00
N ASN A 134 14.09 6.90 -3.89
CA ASN A 134 13.21 5.79 -4.21
C ASN A 134 12.41 5.26 -3.00
N ARG A 135 12.68 5.77 -1.80
CA ARG A 135 11.83 5.52 -0.62
C ARG A 135 10.44 6.12 -0.83
N ARG A 136 9.41 5.32 -0.66
CA ARG A 136 8.01 5.72 -0.86
C ARG A 136 7.33 6.07 0.46
N SER A 137 7.47 5.23 1.46
CA SER A 137 6.87 5.45 2.78
C SER A 137 7.53 4.60 3.85
N VAL A 138 7.42 5.06 5.09
CA VAL A 138 7.50 4.22 6.30
C VAL A 138 6.08 4.07 6.78
N ILE A 139 5.48 2.89 6.60
CA ILE A 139 4.08 2.64 6.93
C ILE A 139 4.01 2.15 8.37
N THR A 140 3.27 2.84 9.24
CA THR A 140 3.02 2.36 10.60
C THR A 140 1.96 1.25 10.59
N PHE A 141 2.33 0.07 11.07
CA PHE A 141 1.44 -1.06 11.27
C PHE A 141 1.09 -1.19 12.75
N LYS A 142 -0.15 -0.82 13.12
CA LYS A 142 -0.62 -0.91 14.49
C LYS A 142 -0.88 -2.38 14.86
N GLN A 143 -0.05 -2.95 15.72
CA GLN A 143 -0.18 -4.34 16.17
C GLN A 143 -1.27 -4.50 17.24
N SER A 144 -1.35 -3.57 18.18
CA SER A 144 -2.24 -3.70 19.34
C SER A 144 -2.73 -2.34 19.85
N SER A 145 -3.79 -2.36 20.65
CA SER A 145 -4.18 -1.23 21.50
C SER A 145 -3.41 -1.29 22.82
N VAL A 146 -3.15 -0.14 23.43
CA VAL A 146 -2.70 -0.06 24.82
C VAL A 146 -3.84 -0.55 25.71
N SER A 147 -3.78 -1.80 26.16
CA SER A 147 -4.76 -2.40 27.07
C SER A 147 -4.07 -3.37 28.04
N GLY A 148 -4.71 -3.61 29.19
CA GLY A 148 -4.24 -4.56 30.19
C GLY A 148 -2.92 -4.13 30.87
N PRO A 149 -2.02 -5.09 31.18
CA PRO A 149 -0.75 -4.82 31.87
C PRO A 149 0.12 -3.75 31.18
N LYS A 150 0.06 -3.66 29.84
CA LYS A 150 0.79 -2.66 29.05
C LYS A 150 0.43 -1.22 29.45
N ALA A 151 -0.80 -0.97 29.88
CA ALA A 151 -1.23 0.37 30.31
C ALA A 151 -0.69 0.77 31.70
N LYS A 152 -0.14 -0.18 32.47
CA LYS A 152 0.42 0.05 33.80
C LYS A 152 1.95 0.16 33.80
N ASN A 153 2.60 -0.18 32.69
CA ASN A 153 4.04 -0.12 32.59
C ASN A 153 4.51 1.35 32.61
N PRO A 154 5.50 1.71 33.44
CA PRO A 154 6.12 3.02 33.37
C PRO A 154 6.87 3.17 32.04
N GLY A 155 6.65 4.28 31.33
CA GLY A 155 7.31 4.61 30.07
C GLY A 155 6.41 4.57 28.83
N LEU A 156 7.03 4.66 27.66
CA LEU A 156 6.34 4.58 26.37
C LEU A 156 6.17 3.12 25.97
N VAL A 157 4.95 2.75 25.56
CA VAL A 157 4.63 1.41 25.08
C VAL A 157 4.63 1.42 23.56
N THR A 158 5.55 0.67 22.96
CA THR A 158 5.51 0.40 21.52
C THR A 158 4.31 -0.50 21.21
N THR A 159 3.44 -0.04 20.32
CA THR A 159 2.23 -0.77 19.87
C THR A 159 2.19 -0.95 18.36
N SER A 160 3.28 -0.58 17.69
CA SER A 160 3.35 -0.47 16.25
C SER A 160 4.65 -1.04 15.74
N ASN A 161 4.53 -1.73 14.61
CA ASN A 161 5.64 -2.08 13.73
C ASN A 161 5.63 -1.16 12.50
N TYR A 162 6.57 -1.39 11.61
CA TYR A 162 6.78 -0.59 10.43
C TYR A 162 6.91 -1.47 9.20
N ILE A 163 6.33 -1.02 8.09
CA ILE A 163 6.60 -1.59 6.77
C ILE A 163 7.34 -0.53 5.97
N LEU A 164 8.62 -0.79 5.68
CA LEU A 164 9.42 0.04 4.80
C LEU A 164 9.06 -0.27 3.35
N TRP A 165 8.71 0.77 2.60
CA TRP A 165 8.37 0.64 1.19
C TRP A 165 9.34 1.43 0.31
N TYR A 166 10.03 0.72 -0.58
CA TYR A 166 10.86 1.27 -1.64
C TYR A 166 10.36 0.82 -3.01
N ALA A 167 10.42 1.73 -3.98
CA ALA A 167 10.34 1.38 -5.40
C ALA A 167 11.74 1.08 -5.94
N LYS A 168 11.87 0.30 -7.02
CA LYS A 168 13.16 0.20 -7.73
C LYS A 168 13.54 1.52 -8.40
N ASP A 169 12.60 2.11 -9.13
CA ASP A 169 12.69 3.45 -9.70
C ASP A 169 11.39 4.22 -9.46
N ARG A 170 11.45 5.25 -8.62
CA ARG A 170 10.27 6.06 -8.27
C ARG A 170 9.65 6.76 -9.48
N THR A 171 10.44 7.09 -10.50
CA THR A 171 9.96 7.83 -11.68
C THR A 171 9.12 6.95 -12.62
N LYS A 172 9.40 5.64 -12.63
CA LYS A 172 8.69 4.65 -13.45
C LYS A 172 7.56 3.95 -12.69
N TRP A 173 7.57 4.02 -11.37
CA TRP A 173 6.56 3.41 -10.52
C TRP A 173 5.19 4.08 -10.71
N TYR A 174 4.14 3.27 -10.81
CA TYR A 174 2.75 3.75 -10.81
C TYR A 174 1.85 2.81 -10.01
N SER A 175 0.80 3.38 -9.42
CA SER A 175 -0.23 2.62 -8.71
C SER A 175 -1.32 2.20 -9.69
N LYS A 176 -1.70 0.92 -9.68
CA LYS A 176 -2.98 0.51 -10.28
C LYS A 176 -4.11 0.89 -9.32
N LYS A 177 -5.20 1.45 -9.84
CA LYS A 177 -6.39 1.72 -9.03
C LYS A 177 -7.02 0.39 -8.64
N CYS A 178 -6.98 0.09 -7.34
CA CYS A 178 -7.74 -1.02 -6.77
C CYS A 178 -9.07 -0.47 -6.25
N PHE A 179 -10.17 -0.99 -6.75
CA PHE A 179 -11.51 -0.62 -6.30
C PHE A 179 -12.01 -1.69 -5.33
N LYS A 180 -12.53 -1.25 -4.19
CA LYS A 180 -13.23 -2.12 -3.23
C LYS A 180 -14.71 -1.78 -3.29
N LYS A 181 -15.57 -2.81 -3.36
CA LYS A 181 -17.01 -2.60 -3.21
C LYS A 181 -17.27 -2.00 -1.82
N ILE A 182 -17.91 -0.85 -1.80
CA ILE A 182 -18.41 -0.20 -0.60
C ILE A 182 -19.92 -0.05 -0.75
N LYS A 183 -20.64 -0.01 0.38
CA LYS A 183 -22.04 0.43 0.38
C LYS A 183 -22.14 1.87 -0.11
N ARG A 184 -23.34 2.28 -0.52
CA ARG A 184 -23.62 3.67 -0.89
C ARG A 184 -23.07 4.64 0.16
N ASP A 185 -22.27 5.60 -0.29
CA ASP A 185 -21.76 6.68 0.55
C ASP A 185 -22.85 7.76 0.68
N SER A 186 -23.41 7.91 1.88
CA SER A 186 -24.49 8.86 2.17
C SER A 186 -24.12 10.33 1.92
N ARG A 187 -22.83 10.64 1.76
CA ARG A 187 -22.35 11.98 1.38
C ARG A 187 -22.70 12.35 -0.07
N TYR A 188 -22.93 11.36 -0.94
CA TYR A 188 -23.44 11.57 -2.28
C TYR A 188 -24.98 11.64 -2.23
N SER A 189 -25.47 12.76 -1.71
CA SER A 189 -26.88 12.98 -1.42
C SER A 189 -27.62 13.80 -2.47
N LYS A 190 -26.92 14.29 -3.50
CA LYS A 190 -27.47 15.17 -4.54
C LYS A 190 -27.61 14.44 -5.87
N TYR A 191 -28.61 14.84 -6.65
CA TYR A 191 -28.97 14.24 -7.93
C TYR A 191 -29.22 15.34 -8.97
N ILE A 192 -28.59 15.23 -10.14
CA ILE A 192 -28.82 16.14 -11.27
C ILE A 192 -30.01 15.60 -12.07
N VAL A 193 -31.14 16.32 -12.00
CA VAL A 193 -32.40 15.87 -12.61
C VAL A 193 -32.30 15.89 -14.13
N ASN A 194 -31.80 16.98 -14.69
CA ASN A 194 -31.67 17.24 -16.11
C ASN A 194 -30.20 17.14 -16.59
N TYR A 195 -29.55 16.02 -16.28
CA TYR A 195 -28.11 15.81 -16.57
C TYR A 195 -27.70 16.04 -18.04
N ASN A 196 -28.62 15.79 -18.97
CA ASN A 196 -28.35 15.92 -20.41
C ASN A 196 -28.42 17.37 -20.92
N ASP A 197 -28.90 18.31 -20.09
CA ASP A 197 -28.95 19.73 -20.44
C ASP A 197 -27.58 20.38 -20.24
N ASN A 198 -27.42 21.63 -20.66
CA ASN A 198 -26.20 22.39 -20.42
C ASN A 198 -25.91 22.46 -18.91
N TYR A 199 -24.65 22.31 -18.53
CA TYR A 199 -24.24 22.32 -17.12
C TYR A 199 -24.57 23.64 -16.40
N SER A 200 -24.74 24.74 -17.12
CA SER A 200 -25.19 26.02 -16.56
C SER A 200 -26.62 25.95 -16.00
N ASP A 201 -27.43 25.02 -16.51
CA ASP A 201 -28.88 24.94 -16.27
C ASP A 201 -29.25 23.70 -15.44
N TRP A 202 -28.25 23.03 -14.85
CA TRP A 202 -28.48 21.83 -14.06
C TRP A 202 -29.30 22.10 -12.80
N VAL A 203 -30.42 21.40 -12.70
CA VAL A 203 -31.30 21.35 -11.53
C VAL A 203 -30.83 20.24 -10.60
N ILE A 204 -30.39 20.64 -9.41
CA ILE A 204 -29.87 19.72 -8.39
C ILE A 204 -30.92 19.57 -7.28
N ASP A 205 -31.34 18.33 -7.02
CA ASP A 205 -32.20 17.98 -5.88
C ASP A 205 -31.52 16.89 -5.01
N ASN A 206 -32.13 16.50 -3.89
CA ASN A 206 -31.65 15.38 -3.09
C ASN A 206 -32.06 14.05 -3.71
N VAL A 207 -31.16 13.06 -3.65
CA VAL A 207 -31.40 11.68 -4.10
C VAL A 207 -32.71 11.13 -3.50
N ASN A 208 -32.95 11.38 -2.20
CA ASN A 208 -34.18 10.92 -1.53
C ASN A 208 -35.44 11.57 -2.12
N ASN A 209 -35.39 12.85 -2.50
CA ASN A 209 -36.55 13.53 -3.09
C ASN A 209 -36.85 12.97 -4.48
N VAL A 210 -35.83 12.83 -5.32
CA VAL A 210 -35.98 12.27 -6.68
C VAL A 210 -36.43 10.82 -6.62
N PHE A 211 -35.85 10.03 -5.71
CA PHE A 211 -36.24 8.63 -5.51
C PHE A 211 -37.69 8.51 -5.02
N ALA A 212 -38.12 9.37 -4.10
CA ALA A 212 -39.51 9.40 -3.63
C ALA A 212 -40.49 9.82 -4.74
N GLN A 213 -40.14 10.85 -5.53
CA GLN A 213 -40.93 11.29 -6.68
C GLN A 213 -41.10 10.17 -7.73
N LYS A 214 -40.04 9.40 -8.02
CA LYS A 214 -40.12 8.24 -8.93
C LYS A 214 -41.09 7.16 -8.44
N HIS A 215 -41.34 7.07 -7.13
CA HIS A 215 -42.28 6.14 -6.53
C HIS A 215 -43.64 6.79 -6.19
N GLY A 216 -43.86 8.04 -6.60
CA GLY A 216 -45.12 8.76 -6.34
C GLY A 216 -45.39 9.06 -4.87
N ILE A 217 -44.35 9.09 -4.02
CA ILE A 217 -44.46 9.32 -2.58
C ILE A 217 -43.65 10.54 -2.13
N SER A 218 -43.92 11.02 -0.91
CA SER A 218 -43.12 12.06 -0.27
C SER A 218 -41.81 11.47 0.28
N SER A 219 -40.72 12.26 0.28
CA SER A 219 -39.44 11.83 0.84
C SER A 219 -39.51 11.52 2.34
N ARG A 220 -40.52 12.05 3.04
CA ARG A 220 -40.79 11.74 4.46
C ARG A 220 -41.36 10.33 4.66
N ASP A 221 -42.04 9.78 3.64
CA ASP A 221 -42.72 8.49 3.70
C ASP A 221 -41.86 7.33 3.23
N LEU A 222 -40.64 7.59 2.72
CA LEU A 222 -39.72 6.57 2.21
C LEU A 222 -39.47 5.43 3.21
N LYS A 223 -39.20 5.78 4.47
CA LYS A 223 -38.96 4.77 5.52
C LYS A 223 -40.22 3.97 5.85
N LYS A 224 -41.40 4.60 5.77
CA LYS A 224 -42.68 3.93 5.98
C LYS A 224 -43.01 2.96 4.84
N TYR A 225 -42.67 3.33 3.61
CA TYR A 225 -42.96 2.54 2.41
C TYR A 225 -41.98 1.36 2.23
N PHE A 226 -40.68 1.60 2.37
CA PHE A 226 -39.64 0.59 2.10
C PHE A 226 -39.13 -0.13 3.37
N GLY A 227 -39.40 0.39 4.57
CA GLY A 227 -38.92 -0.21 5.81
C GLY A 227 -37.40 -0.42 5.80
N ASP A 228 -36.98 -1.64 6.09
CA ASP A 228 -35.56 -2.02 6.17
C ASP A 228 -34.87 -2.17 4.79
N SER A 229 -35.63 -2.26 3.69
CA SER A 229 -35.06 -2.38 2.35
C SER A 229 -34.68 -1.04 1.73
N LEU A 230 -35.03 0.08 2.36
CA LEU A 230 -34.85 1.44 1.81
C LEU A 230 -33.41 1.70 1.33
N GLU A 231 -32.40 1.36 2.14
CA GLU A 231 -31.00 1.61 1.76
C GLU A 231 -30.55 0.75 0.59
N ASN A 232 -31.05 -0.49 0.47
CA ASN A 232 -30.73 -1.36 -0.66
C ASN A 232 -31.39 -0.85 -1.95
N GLU A 233 -32.63 -0.35 -1.89
CA GLU A 233 -33.31 0.22 -3.05
C GLU A 233 -32.70 1.57 -3.47
N LEU A 234 -32.30 2.40 -2.50
CA LEU A 234 -31.53 3.62 -2.77
C LEU A 234 -30.15 3.29 -3.39
N GLU A 235 -29.48 2.25 -2.93
CA GLU A 235 -28.21 1.80 -3.51
C GLU A 235 -28.39 1.36 -4.96
N LYS A 236 -29.43 0.57 -5.28
CA LYS A 236 -29.76 0.20 -6.67
C LYS A 236 -30.04 1.43 -7.53
N PHE A 237 -30.89 2.33 -7.06
CA PHE A 237 -31.24 3.56 -7.78
C PHE A 237 -30.00 4.41 -8.12
N VAL A 238 -29.07 4.54 -7.17
CA VAL A 238 -27.81 5.26 -7.38
C VAL A 238 -26.90 4.53 -8.37
N LEU A 239 -26.80 3.20 -8.28
CA LEU A 239 -25.97 2.40 -9.18
C LEU A 239 -26.51 2.35 -10.63
N GLU A 240 -27.81 2.52 -10.82
CA GLU A 240 -28.45 2.66 -12.14
C GLU A 240 -28.23 4.05 -12.76
N ASN A 241 -27.92 5.06 -11.95
CA ASN A 241 -27.78 6.46 -12.39
C ASN A 241 -26.49 7.12 -11.84
N PRO A 242 -25.32 6.47 -11.94
CA PRO A 242 -24.11 6.89 -11.23
C PRO A 242 -23.58 8.25 -11.68
N GLU A 243 -23.76 8.61 -12.95
CA GLU A 243 -23.35 9.90 -13.53
C GLU A 243 -24.15 11.09 -13.00
N ARG A 244 -25.36 10.84 -12.48
CA ARG A 244 -26.29 11.87 -11.99
C ARG A 244 -26.13 12.14 -10.50
N VAL A 245 -25.46 11.25 -9.78
CA VAL A 245 -25.35 11.29 -8.32
C VAL A 245 -24.06 11.99 -7.91
N ILE A 246 -24.21 13.14 -7.25
CA ILE A 246 -23.11 14.02 -6.91
C ILE A 246 -23.08 14.35 -5.42
N ARG A 247 -21.96 14.91 -4.97
CA ARG A 247 -21.83 15.60 -3.69
C ARG A 247 -21.28 16.98 -3.93
N THR A 248 -21.81 17.97 -3.22
CA THR A 248 -21.20 19.30 -3.19
C THR A 248 -19.97 19.25 -2.27
N ALA A 249 -18.83 19.75 -2.75
CA ALA A 249 -17.62 19.84 -1.94
C ALA A 249 -17.09 21.27 -1.95
N ARG A 250 -16.71 21.78 -0.77
CA ARG A 250 -15.94 23.03 -0.68
C ARG A 250 -14.48 22.70 -0.93
N VAL A 251 -13.91 23.24 -2.00
CA VAL A 251 -12.51 23.02 -2.35
C VAL A 251 -11.70 24.29 -2.09
N LYS A 252 -10.52 24.16 -1.47
CA LYS A 252 -9.61 25.28 -1.24
C LYS A 252 -8.71 25.46 -2.47
N ASP A 253 -8.29 26.69 -2.75
CA ASP A 253 -7.51 27.02 -3.96
C ASP A 253 -6.14 26.32 -4.03
N LYS A 254 -5.60 25.94 -2.87
CA LYS A 254 -4.35 25.18 -2.76
C LYS A 254 -4.49 23.70 -3.13
N ASP A 255 -5.71 23.17 -3.14
CA ASP A 255 -6.00 21.75 -3.34
C ASP A 255 -6.41 21.44 -4.80
N VAL A 256 -6.34 22.44 -5.70
CA VAL A 256 -6.70 22.32 -7.13
C VAL A 256 -5.57 22.76 -8.06
N ASN A 257 -5.53 22.15 -9.23
CA ASN A 257 -4.68 22.59 -10.33
C ASN A 257 -5.17 23.92 -10.92
N GLU A 258 -4.32 24.57 -11.72
CA GLU A 258 -4.58 25.91 -12.26
C GLU A 258 -5.89 25.99 -13.07
N SER A 259 -6.17 24.98 -13.91
CA SER A 259 -7.41 24.89 -14.70
C SER A 259 -8.70 24.84 -13.87
N ALA A 260 -8.65 24.30 -12.64
CA ALA A 260 -9.83 24.21 -11.79
C ALA A 260 -10.04 25.45 -10.89
N ARG A 261 -9.06 26.36 -10.82
CA ARG A 261 -9.18 27.61 -10.04
C ARG A 261 -10.15 28.61 -10.67
N GLU A 262 -10.21 28.67 -11.99
CA GLU A 262 -11.15 29.53 -12.72
C GLU A 262 -12.60 29.10 -12.43
N ALA A 263 -12.89 27.81 -12.52
CA ALA A 263 -14.21 27.25 -12.18
C ALA A 263 -14.60 27.51 -10.71
N LEU A 264 -13.64 27.45 -9.78
CA LEU A 264 -13.86 27.78 -8.36
C LEU A 264 -14.19 29.27 -8.15
N SER A 265 -13.53 30.16 -8.89
CA SER A 265 -13.81 31.60 -8.84
C SER A 265 -15.22 31.92 -9.36
N LEU A 266 -15.62 31.30 -10.47
CA LEU A 266 -16.96 31.43 -11.05
C LEU A 266 -18.05 30.91 -10.10
N SER A 267 -17.82 29.77 -9.44
CA SER A 267 -18.75 29.23 -8.43
C SER A 267 -18.90 30.13 -7.20
N ARG A 268 -17.85 30.85 -6.78
CA ARG A 268 -17.93 31.80 -5.65
C ARG A 268 -18.71 33.06 -5.99
N THR A 269 -18.65 33.51 -7.24
CA THR A 269 -19.32 34.72 -7.72
C THR A 269 -20.79 34.46 -8.05
N HIS A 270 -21.13 33.27 -8.53
CA HIS A 270 -22.50 32.84 -8.80
C HIS A 270 -23.04 32.03 -7.61
N LYS A 271 -23.32 32.71 -6.49
CA LYS A 271 -24.05 32.09 -5.37
C LYS A 271 -25.52 31.87 -5.77
N GLY A 272 -25.82 30.66 -6.25
CA GLY A 272 -27.13 30.01 -6.14
C GLY A 272 -27.03 28.87 -5.14
#